data_AF-A0A381T3H8-F1
#
_entry.id   AF-A0A381T3H8-F1
#
_cell.length_a   1.000
_cell.length_b   1.000
_cell.length_c   1.000
_cell.angle_alpha   90.00
_cell.angle_beta   90.00
_cell.angle_gamma   90.00
#
_symmetry.space_group_name_H-M   'P 1'
#
loop_
_entity.id
_entity.type
_entity.pdbx_description
1 polymer ?
#
loop_
_entity_poly.entity_id
_entity_poly.type
_entity_poly.pdbx_seq_one_letter_code
_entity_poly.pdbx_strand_id
1 'polypeptide(L)'
;VARAVKQLHGRNVTFATVHGNDAMMRAAAEASNDVGILAVTVLTSLDRGDLDDLGFQCDVGELVCSRARRAMEHGCVGVVASGQEAAMLRQHLDESLLIVTPGIRPVINDDDQKRTVTASRAL
;
A
#
# COMPACT_ATOMS: atom_id res chain seq x y z
N VAL A 1 7.53 3.01 -15.40
CA VAL A 1 6.60 2.09 -14.71
C VAL A 1 6.05 1.03 -15.65
N ALA A 2 5.20 1.37 -16.63
CA ALA A 2 4.58 0.39 -17.54
C ALA A 2 5.55 -0.63 -18.16
N ARG A 3 6.73 -0.20 -18.63
CA ARG A 3 7.74 -1.11 -19.19
C ARG A 3 8.22 -2.16 -18.18
N ALA A 4 8.40 -1.78 -16.91
CA ALA A 4 8.82 -2.70 -15.87
C ALA A 4 7.72 -3.70 -15.53
N VAL A 5 6.46 -3.25 -15.46
CA VAL A 5 5.30 -4.12 -15.23
C VAL A 5 5.13 -5.14 -16.35
N LYS A 6 5.26 -4.72 -17.62
CA LYS A 6 5.21 -5.64 -18.78
C LYS A 6 6.26 -6.75 -18.75
N GLN A 7 7.38 -6.56 -18.06
CA GLN A 7 8.39 -7.61 -17.91
C GLN A 7 7.94 -8.75 -17.00
N LEU A 8 6.86 -8.57 -16.22
CA LEU A 8 6.32 -9.58 -15.31
C LEU A 8 5.39 -10.59 -16.02
N HIS A 9 4.90 -10.27 -17.22
CA HIS A 9 3.98 -11.14 -17.96
C HIS A 9 4.61 -12.52 -18.22
N GLY A 10 3.83 -13.58 -17.93
CA GLY A 10 4.28 -14.96 -18.11
C GLY A 10 5.31 -15.45 -17.08
N ARG A 11 5.56 -14.69 -16.00
CA ARG A 11 6.50 -15.10 -14.92
C ARG A 11 5.80 -15.71 -13.70
N ASN A 12 4.52 -16.07 -13.79
CA ASN A 12 3.73 -16.60 -12.67
C ASN A 12 3.74 -15.68 -11.43
N VAL A 13 3.69 -14.36 -11.63
CA VAL A 13 3.63 -13.37 -10.55
C VAL A 13 2.16 -13.04 -10.27
N THR A 14 1.71 -13.24 -9.03
CA THR A 14 0.33 -12.92 -8.64
C THR A 14 0.15 -11.42 -8.40
N PHE A 15 1.10 -10.79 -7.69
CA PHE A 15 1.02 -9.37 -7.34
C PHE A 15 2.36 -8.66 -7.57
N ALA A 16 2.28 -7.38 -7.90
CA ALA A 16 3.42 -6.47 -7.91
C ALA A 16 3.05 -5.16 -7.21
N THR A 17 4.02 -4.56 -6.52
CA THR A 17 3.81 -3.30 -5.81
C THR A 17 4.25 -2.11 -6.65
N VAL A 18 3.50 -1.01 -6.59
CA VAL A 18 3.89 0.29 -7.13
C VAL A 18 3.84 1.35 -6.03
N HIS A 19 4.90 2.15 -5.93
CA HIS A 19 4.92 3.34 -5.09
C HIS A 19 5.13 4.56 -6.01
N GLY A 20 4.24 5.55 -5.92
CA GLY A 20 4.28 6.69 -6.81
C GLY A 20 3.01 7.54 -6.78
N ASN A 21 2.87 8.40 -7.78
CA ASN A 21 1.69 9.23 -7.99
C ASN A 21 0.64 8.55 -8.88
N ASP A 22 -0.47 9.24 -9.15
CA ASP A 22 -1.56 8.79 -10.01
C ASP A 22 -1.12 8.28 -11.37
N ALA A 23 -0.21 9.00 -12.04
CA ALA A 23 0.29 8.61 -13.35
C ALA A 23 1.05 7.28 -13.30
N MET A 24 1.81 7.04 -12.22
CA MET A 24 2.50 5.78 -12.01
C MET A 24 1.56 4.63 -11.68
N MET A 25 0.57 4.86 -10.82
CA MET A 25 -0.45 3.86 -10.46
C MET A 25 -1.24 3.44 -11.69
N ARG A 26 -1.74 4.41 -12.47
CA ARG A 26 -2.48 4.16 -13.72
C ARG A 26 -1.63 3.41 -14.74
N ALA A 27 -0.40 3.87 -14.99
CA ALA A 27 0.50 3.23 -15.93
C ALA A 27 0.93 1.81 -15.50
N ALA A 28 0.88 1.50 -14.20
CA ALA A 28 1.11 0.15 -13.70
C ALA A 28 -0.12 -0.73 -13.96
N ALA A 29 -1.31 -0.28 -13.56
CA ALA A 29 -2.56 -1.01 -13.72
C ALA A 29 -2.89 -1.29 -15.19
N GLU A 30 -2.77 -0.28 -16.08
CA GLU A 30 -2.98 -0.47 -17.52
C GLU A 30 -2.01 -1.47 -18.16
N ALA A 31 -0.84 -1.68 -17.54
CA ALA A 31 0.21 -2.54 -18.04
C ALA A 31 0.24 -3.93 -17.39
N SER A 32 -0.67 -4.24 -16.45
CA SER A 32 -0.50 -5.35 -15.52
C SER A 32 -0.95 -6.72 -16.04
N ASN A 33 -1.86 -6.74 -17.02
CA ASN A 33 -2.44 -7.96 -17.58
C ASN A 33 -2.99 -8.90 -16.49
N ASP A 34 -2.32 -10.02 -16.24
CA ASP A 34 -2.65 -11.06 -15.25
C ASP A 34 -2.07 -10.79 -13.85
N VAL A 35 -1.20 -9.79 -13.72
CA VAL A 35 -0.58 -9.40 -12.45
C VAL A 35 -1.47 -8.37 -11.74
N GLY A 36 -1.81 -8.62 -10.47
CA GLY A 36 -2.51 -7.65 -9.63
C GLY A 36 -1.57 -6.54 -9.13
N ILE A 37 -1.91 -5.27 -9.36
CA ILE A 37 -1.10 -4.15 -8.87
C ILE A 37 -1.58 -3.69 -7.49
N LEU A 38 -0.64 -3.65 -6.54
CA LEU A 38 -0.85 -3.12 -5.19
C LEU A 38 -0.15 -1.77 -5.04
N ALA A 39 -0.90 -0.72 -4.74
CA ALA A 39 -0.30 0.59 -4.49
C ALA A 39 0.20 0.68 -3.04
N VAL A 40 1.44 1.10 -2.87
CA VAL A 40 1.98 1.40 -1.54
C VAL A 40 1.43 2.77 -1.10
N THR A 41 0.75 2.81 0.05
CA THR A 41 0.21 4.04 0.64
C THR A 41 1.34 4.83 1.29
N VAL A 42 1.55 4.68 2.60
CA VAL A 42 2.68 5.25 3.34
C VAL A 42 3.57 4.09 3.75
N LEU A 43 4.88 4.21 3.54
CA LEU A 43 5.83 3.18 3.95
C LEU A 43 5.74 2.99 5.47
N THR A 44 5.62 1.74 5.92
CA THR A 44 5.42 1.41 7.35
C THR A 44 6.62 1.76 8.24
N SER A 45 7.76 2.11 7.64
CA SER A 45 8.97 2.61 8.30
C SER A 45 8.96 4.11 8.56
N LEU A 46 8.03 4.87 7.96
CA LEU A 46 7.91 6.31 8.17
C LEU A 46 6.98 6.58 9.36
N ASP A 47 7.38 7.45 10.28
CA ASP A 47 6.52 8.01 11.33
C ASP A 47 6.08 9.44 10.99
N ARG A 48 5.49 10.15 11.96
CA ARG A 48 5.04 11.53 11.74
C ARG A 48 6.21 12.48 11.47
N GLY A 49 7.32 12.33 12.20
CA GLY A 49 8.50 13.16 12.02
C GLY A 49 9.11 12.96 10.64
N ASP A 50 9.21 11.71 10.17
CA ASP A 50 9.71 11.43 8.83
C ASP A 50 8.84 12.06 7.72
N LEU A 51 7.51 12.06 7.90
CA LEU A 51 6.60 12.70 6.95
C LEU A 51 6.72 14.23 6.98
N ASP A 52 6.89 14.83 8.16
CA ASP A 52 7.12 16.27 8.31
C ASP A 52 8.45 16.68 7.64
N ASP A 53 9.52 15.91 7.83
CA ASP A 53 10.83 16.13 7.20
C ASP A 53 10.78 16.01 5.67
N LEU A 54 9.92 15.14 5.15
CA LEU A 54 9.62 15.00 3.72
C LEU A 54 8.67 16.10 3.19
N GLY A 55 8.15 16.97 4.07
CA GLY A 55 7.29 18.10 3.73
C GLY A 55 5.80 17.78 3.60
N PHE A 56 5.33 16.64 4.13
CA PHE A 56 3.90 16.29 4.14
C PHE A 56 3.14 17.02 5.25
N GLN A 57 2.33 18.00 4.87
CA GLN A 57 1.48 18.77 5.79
C GLN A 57 0.06 18.20 5.89
N CYS A 58 -0.07 16.89 6.11
CA CYS A 58 -1.37 16.23 6.25
C CYS A 58 -1.33 15.13 7.31
N ASP A 59 -2.48 14.73 7.84
CA ASP A 59 -2.53 13.57 8.74
C ASP A 59 -2.13 12.27 8.01
N VAL A 60 -1.50 11.36 8.75
CA VAL A 60 -1.01 10.09 8.20
C VAL A 60 -2.17 9.22 7.72
N GLY A 61 -3.23 9.11 8.53
CA GLY A 61 -4.43 8.34 8.19
C GLY A 61 -5.13 8.94 6.97
N GLU A 62 -5.25 10.27 6.92
CA GLU A 62 -5.80 10.98 5.75
C GLU A 62 -4.98 10.71 4.48
N LEU A 63 -3.64 10.75 4.57
CA LEU A 63 -2.76 10.45 3.45
C LEU A 63 -2.91 9.00 2.98
N VAL A 64 -2.98 8.05 3.91
CA VAL A 64 -3.19 6.62 3.61
C VAL A 64 -4.53 6.41 2.90
N CYS A 65 -5.61 6.99 3.43
CA CYS A 65 -6.95 6.93 2.84
C CYS A 65 -7.00 7.54 1.44
N SER A 66 -6.40 8.72 1.28
CA SER A 66 -6.33 9.43 0.00
C SER A 66 -5.58 8.61 -1.06
N ARG A 67 -4.42 8.05 -0.70
CA ARG A 67 -3.64 7.20 -1.60
C ARG A 67 -4.37 5.90 -1.96
N ALA A 68 -5.05 5.28 -1.00
CA ALA A 68 -5.80 4.05 -1.24
C ALA A 68 -7.02 4.27 -2.15
N ARG A 69 -7.76 5.38 -1.96
CA ARG A 69 -8.85 5.76 -2.87
C ARG A 69 -8.35 5.94 -4.31
N ARG A 70 -7.26 6.68 -4.48
CA ARG A 70 -6.65 6.92 -5.79
C ARG A 70 -6.14 5.63 -6.43
N ALA A 71 -5.59 4.70 -5.65
CA ALA A 71 -5.18 3.40 -6.16
C ALA A 71 -6.35 2.65 -6.82
N MET A 72 -7.52 2.62 -6.17
CA MET A 72 -8.72 2.02 -6.74
C MET A 72 -9.20 2.76 -8.00
N GLU A 73 -9.24 4.09 -7.96
CA GLU A 73 -9.62 4.93 -9.11
C GLU A 73 -8.74 4.68 -10.35
N HIS A 74 -7.47 4.34 -10.14
CA HIS A 74 -6.51 4.05 -11.21
C HIS A 74 -6.39 2.55 -11.55
N GLY A 75 -7.26 1.69 -11.01
CA GLY A 75 -7.33 0.27 -11.38
C GLY A 75 -6.35 -0.66 -10.65
N CYS A 76 -5.76 -0.21 -9.54
CA CYS A 76 -5.02 -1.13 -8.67
C CYS A 76 -6.01 -2.09 -7.98
N VAL A 77 -5.61 -3.35 -7.80
CA VAL A 77 -6.46 -4.37 -7.14
C VAL A 77 -6.46 -4.23 -5.62
N GLY A 78 -5.55 -3.42 -5.07
CA GLY A 78 -5.37 -3.27 -3.65
C GLY A 78 -4.28 -2.29 -3.26
N VAL A 79 -3.99 -2.29 -1.96
CA VAL A 79 -2.96 -1.47 -1.36
C VAL A 79 -2.07 -2.25 -0.41
N VAL A 80 -0.86 -1.73 -0.23
CA VAL A 80 0.02 -2.08 0.89
C VAL A 80 -0.09 -0.95 1.92
N ALA A 81 -0.45 -1.29 3.16
CA ALA A 81 -0.63 -0.36 4.27
C ALA A 81 -0.22 -1.00 5.62
N SER A 82 -0.02 -0.21 6.67
CA SER A 82 0.24 -0.75 8.02
C SER A 82 -0.97 -1.52 8.55
N GLY A 83 -0.73 -2.52 9.39
CA GLY A 83 -1.81 -3.18 10.13
C GLY A 83 -2.58 -2.23 11.07
N GLN A 84 -1.98 -1.10 11.48
CA GLN A 84 -2.69 -0.06 12.25
C GLN A 84 -3.74 0.68 11.40
N GLU A 85 -3.52 0.75 10.09
CA GLU A 85 -4.37 1.49 9.14
C GLU A 85 -5.43 0.59 8.49
N ALA A 86 -5.27 -0.74 8.58
CA ALA A 86 -6.15 -1.71 7.92
C ALA A 86 -7.62 -1.55 8.33
N ALA A 87 -7.90 -1.42 9.63
CA ALA A 87 -9.25 -1.21 10.14
C ALA A 87 -9.87 0.11 9.64
N MET A 88 -9.07 1.18 9.63
CA MET A 88 -9.50 2.50 9.14
C MET A 88 -9.80 2.46 7.63
N LEU A 89 -8.96 1.80 6.84
CA LEU A 89 -9.18 1.61 5.40
C LEU A 89 -10.46 0.82 5.13
N ARG A 90 -10.73 -0.24 5.89
CA ARG A 90 -11.98 -1.03 5.79
C ARG A 90 -13.23 -0.22 6.12
N GLN A 91 -13.13 0.74 7.03
CA GLN A 91 -14.26 1.61 7.41
C GLN A 91 -14.57 2.68 6.36
N HIS A 92 -13.53 3.18 5.66
CA HIS A 92 -13.66 4.33 4.76
C HIS A 92 -13.73 3.96 3.29
N LEU A 93 -13.34 2.74 2.92
CA LEU A 93 -13.27 2.24 1.55
C LEU A 93 -14.02 0.91 1.43
N ASP A 94 -14.22 0.47 0.19
CA ASP A 94 -14.95 -0.75 -0.15
C ASP A 94 -14.36 -1.99 0.55
N GLU A 95 -15.22 -2.84 1.12
CA GLU A 95 -14.82 -4.10 1.76
C GLU A 95 -14.10 -5.05 0.81
N SER A 96 -14.29 -4.90 -0.51
CA SER A 96 -13.58 -5.69 -1.54
C SER A 96 -12.13 -5.27 -1.76
N LEU A 97 -11.66 -4.15 -1.18
CA LEU A 97 -10.27 -3.70 -1.32
C LEU A 97 -9.30 -4.76 -0.79
N LEU A 98 -8.35 -5.22 -1.61
CA LEU A 98 -7.26 -6.06 -1.10
C LEU A 98 -6.30 -5.18 -0.27
N ILE A 99 -6.10 -5.51 1.00
CA ILE A 99 -5.14 -4.82 1.87
C ILE A 99 -4.06 -5.82 2.26
N VAL A 100 -2.83 -5.55 1.86
CA VAL A 100 -1.64 -6.34 2.25
C VAL A 100 -0.90 -5.59 3.36
N THR A 101 -0.81 -6.21 4.53
CA THR A 101 -0.20 -5.62 5.73
C THR A 101 1.15 -6.25 6.02
N PRO A 102 2.27 -5.65 5.57
CA PRO A 102 3.60 -6.13 5.95
C PRO A 102 3.85 -5.89 7.44
N GLY A 103 4.77 -6.66 8.03
CA GLY A 103 5.20 -6.43 9.41
C GLY A 103 4.30 -6.96 10.51
N ILE A 104 3.43 -7.92 10.20
CA ILE A 104 2.73 -8.68 11.22
C ILE A 104 3.74 -9.56 11.96
N ARG A 105 3.89 -9.31 13.27
CA ARG A 105 4.84 -10.04 14.12
C ARG A 105 4.08 -10.76 15.25
N PRO A 106 4.36 -12.05 15.48
CA PRO A 106 3.80 -12.78 16.62
C PRO A 106 4.43 -12.38 17.97
N VAL A 107 5.62 -11.77 17.94
CA VAL A 107 6.38 -11.29 19.12
C VAL A 107 7.13 -10.01 18.75
N ILE A 108 7.27 -9.07 19.69
CA ILE A 108 7.93 -7.77 19.47
C ILE A 108 9.44 -7.99 19.31
N ASN A 109 10.00 -7.61 18.16
CA ASN A 109 11.45 -7.57 17.89
C ASN A 109 11.85 -6.18 17.38
N ASP A 110 13.11 -5.80 17.63
CA ASP A 110 13.69 -4.49 17.30
C ASP A 110 14.32 -4.54 15.88
N ASP A 111 13.62 -4.01 14.88
CA ASP A 111 14.06 -3.91 13.47
C ASP A 111 13.57 -2.57 12.88
N ASP A 112 13.86 -2.27 11.62
CA ASP A 112 13.54 -0.99 10.95
C ASP A 112 12.04 -0.65 10.81
N GLN A 113 11.16 -1.57 11.22
CA GLN A 113 9.72 -1.45 11.03
C GLN A 113 9.03 -0.77 12.22
N LYS A 114 8.78 0.55 12.10
CA LYS A 114 8.21 1.38 13.16
C LYS A 114 6.72 1.15 13.49
N ARG A 115 5.92 0.60 12.56
CA ARG A 115 4.45 0.45 12.71
C ARG A 115 3.97 -1.01 12.66
N THR A 116 4.42 -1.85 13.59
CA THR A 116 4.02 -3.27 13.66
C THR A 116 2.77 -3.50 14.53
N VAL A 117 2.00 -4.55 14.23
CA VAL A 117 0.87 -5.04 15.04
C VAL A 117 0.82 -6.56 15.06
N THR A 118 0.10 -7.14 16.03
CA THR A 118 -0.20 -8.58 16.06
C THR A 118 -1.21 -8.95 14.99
N ALA A 119 -1.22 -10.22 14.56
CA ALA A 119 -2.18 -10.72 13.56
C ALA A 119 -3.65 -10.46 13.97
N SER A 120 -3.97 -10.64 15.26
CA SER A 120 -5.30 -10.38 15.81
C SER A 120 -5.77 -8.92 15.74
N ARG A 121 -4.84 -7.97 15.58
CA ARG A 121 -5.14 -6.53 15.46
C ARG A 121 -5.16 -6.05 14.01
N ALA A 122 -4.72 -6.88 13.06
CA ALA A 122 -4.66 -6.55 11.64
C ALA A 122 -5.82 -7.15 10.82
N LEU A 123 -6.60 -8.05 11.43
CA LEU A 123 -7.82 -8.66 10.90
C LEU A 123 -9.04 -7.92 11.45
#